data_AF-A0A261W0K6-F1
#
_entry.id   AF-A0A261W0K6-F1
#
_cell.length_a   1.000
_cell.length_b   1.000
_cell.length_c   1.000
_cell.angle_alpha   90.00
_cell.angle_beta   90.00
_cell.angle_gamma   90.00
#
_symmetry.space_group_name_H-M   'P 1'
#
loop_
_entity.id
_entity.type
_entity.pdbx_description
1 polymer ?
#
loop_
_entity_poly.entity_id
_entity_poly.type
_entity_poly.pdbx_seq_one_letter_code
_entity_poly.pdbx_strand_id
1 'polypeptide(L)'
;MQINFAALPDDATRVAAPGELQQDHGVRVLELSDDRVLGTIFDLFAGRIDRAYGETLEWWAESFADIGAEHMGQVALAAMTTWHFDRDRCGPGIAALQAELLKRARKLLADMTAEQLETLQ
;
A
#
# COMPACT_ATOMS: atom_id res chain seq x y z
N MET A 1 -25.63 53.64 -4.66
CA MET A 1 -24.89 52.88 -5.69
C MET A 1 -25.51 51.49 -5.79
N GLN A 2 -26.20 51.19 -6.89
CA GLN A 2 -26.79 49.88 -7.17
C GLN A 2 -25.76 49.06 -7.96
N ILE A 3 -25.32 47.94 -7.42
CA ILE A 3 -24.42 47.02 -8.13
C ILE A 3 -25.30 46.18 -9.08
N ASN A 4 -25.01 46.28 -10.37
CA ASN A 4 -25.72 45.53 -11.40
C ASN A 4 -25.10 44.12 -11.51
N PHE A 5 -25.79 43.11 -10.95
CA PHE A 5 -25.31 41.72 -10.92
C PHE A 5 -25.30 41.03 -12.30
N ALA A 6 -25.87 41.65 -13.34
CA ALA A 6 -25.89 41.12 -14.71
C ALA A 6 -24.53 41.20 -15.44
N ALA A 7 -23.49 41.76 -14.80
CA ALA A 7 -22.14 41.90 -15.35
C ALA A 7 -21.10 41.04 -14.60
N LEU A 8 -21.54 40.04 -13.81
CA LEU A 8 -20.62 39.04 -13.28
C LEU A 8 -20.14 38.16 -14.45
N PRO A 9 -18.82 38.00 -14.65
CA PRO A 9 -18.29 37.06 -15.62
C PRO A 9 -18.84 35.66 -15.32
N ASP A 10 -19.31 34.97 -16.36
CA ASP A 10 -19.75 33.58 -16.24
C ASP A 10 -18.63 32.75 -15.60
N ASP A 11 -19.00 31.93 -14.62
CA ASP A 11 -18.09 31.03 -13.91
C ASP A 11 -17.34 30.14 -14.92
N ALA A 12 -16.02 30.30 -15.00
CA ALA A 12 -15.16 29.61 -15.96
C ALA A 12 -15.19 28.07 -15.81
N THR A 13 -15.74 27.57 -14.71
CA THR A 13 -15.92 26.13 -14.47
C THR A 13 -17.07 25.52 -15.26
N ARG A 14 -17.97 26.32 -15.84
CA ARG A 14 -19.16 25.82 -16.56
C ARG A 14 -18.90 25.44 -18.01
N VAL A 15 -17.82 25.95 -18.61
CA VAL A 15 -17.48 25.79 -20.04
C VAL A 15 -16.20 24.96 -20.24
N ALA A 16 -15.53 24.54 -19.16
CA ALA A 16 -14.33 23.72 -19.24
C ALA A 16 -14.66 22.39 -19.96
N ALA A 17 -13.90 22.08 -21.01
CA ALA A 17 -14.00 20.78 -21.67
C ALA A 17 -13.65 19.67 -20.66
N PRO A 18 -14.19 18.44 -20.79
CA PRO A 18 -13.77 17.32 -19.96
C PRO A 18 -12.24 17.17 -20.04
N GLY A 19 -11.53 17.50 -18.94
CA GLY A 19 -10.06 17.48 -18.86
C GLY A 19 -9.38 18.85 -18.62
N GLU A 20 -10.10 19.98 -18.65
CA GLU A 20 -9.48 21.32 -18.47
C GLU A 20 -9.49 21.84 -17.02
N LEU A 21 -10.21 21.19 -16.10
CA LEU A 21 -9.99 21.43 -14.68
C LEU A 21 -8.65 20.78 -14.31
N GLN A 22 -7.85 21.52 -13.55
CA GLN A 22 -6.47 21.27 -13.11
C GLN A 22 -6.31 20.01 -12.22
N GLN A 23 -7.00 18.92 -12.53
CA GLN A 23 -6.93 17.61 -11.88
C GLN A 23 -5.85 16.71 -12.49
N ASP A 24 -5.17 17.15 -13.54
CA ASP A 24 -3.99 16.50 -14.09
C ASP A 24 -2.68 17.03 -13.47
N HIS A 25 -2.74 17.48 -12.22
CA HIS A 25 -1.56 17.42 -11.37
C HIS A 25 -1.32 15.94 -11.09
N GLY A 26 -0.62 15.30 -12.04
CA GLY A 26 -0.09 13.97 -11.92
C GLY A 26 0.48 13.83 -10.53
N VAL A 27 -0.29 13.14 -9.68
CA VAL A 27 0.17 12.61 -8.43
C VAL A 27 1.33 11.75 -8.90
N ARG A 28 2.55 12.25 -8.72
CA ARG A 28 3.73 11.41 -8.76
C ARG A 28 3.45 10.40 -7.67
N VAL A 29 2.87 9.26 -8.03
CA VAL A 29 2.80 8.10 -7.18
C VAL A 29 4.25 7.92 -6.78
N LEU A 30 4.56 8.31 -5.55
CA LEU A 30 5.88 8.13 -5.01
C LEU A 30 6.02 6.62 -4.99
N GLU A 31 6.76 6.06 -5.95
CA GLU A 31 7.00 4.63 -5.98
C GLU A 31 7.87 4.30 -4.76
N LEU A 32 7.20 4.00 -3.64
CA LEU A 32 7.85 3.43 -2.47
C LEU A 32 8.61 2.19 -2.93
N SER A 33 9.87 2.03 -2.54
CA SER A 33 10.61 0.80 -2.84
C SER A 33 9.96 -0.39 -2.16
N ASP A 34 10.12 -1.58 -2.75
CA ASP A 34 9.60 -2.83 -2.15
C ASP A 34 10.15 -3.03 -0.72
N ASP A 35 11.43 -2.71 -0.49
CA ASP A 35 12.05 -2.79 0.83
C ASP A 35 11.37 -1.85 1.84
N ARG A 36 10.99 -0.64 1.43
CA ARG A 36 10.27 0.30 2.31
C ARG A 36 8.86 -0.19 2.59
N VAL A 37 8.21 -0.80 1.59
CA VAL A 37 6.89 -1.40 1.74
C VAL A 37 6.90 -2.55 2.75
N LEU A 38 7.80 -3.52 2.53
CA LEU A 38 7.98 -4.65 3.43
C LEU A 38 8.44 -4.22 4.81
N GLY A 39 9.34 -3.24 4.92
CA GLY A 39 9.82 -2.72 6.19
C GLY A 39 8.70 -2.21 7.09
N THR A 40 7.74 -1.46 6.53
CA THR A 40 6.58 -0.96 7.27
C THR A 40 5.68 -2.11 7.77
N ILE A 41 5.47 -3.13 6.94
CA ILE A 41 4.69 -4.33 7.34
C ILE A 41 5.45 -5.13 8.41
N PHE A 42 6.78 -5.21 8.32
CA PHE A 42 7.59 -5.87 9.33
C PHE A 42 7.58 -5.12 10.66
N ASP A 43 7.52 -3.79 10.65
CA ASP A 43 7.32 -2.99 11.87
C ASP A 43 5.99 -3.32 12.54
N LEU A 44 4.91 -3.51 11.75
CA LEU A 44 3.62 -3.98 12.26
C LEU A 44 3.73 -5.39 12.85
N PHE A 45 4.34 -6.34 12.15
CA PHE A 45 4.54 -7.71 12.66
C PHE A 45 5.43 -7.75 13.91
N ALA A 46 6.36 -6.82 14.04
CA ALA A 46 7.19 -6.64 15.22
C ALA A 46 6.49 -5.90 16.38
N GLY A 47 5.24 -5.44 16.18
CA GLY A 47 4.47 -4.69 17.18
C GLY A 47 5.00 -3.28 17.44
N ARG A 48 5.75 -2.68 16.50
CA ARG A 48 6.30 -1.33 16.63
C ARG A 48 5.29 -0.25 16.23
N ILE A 49 4.33 -0.62 15.38
CA ILE A 49 3.23 0.23 14.92
C ILE A 49 1.93 -0.58 14.98
N ASP A 50 0.79 0.10 15.11
CA ASP A 50 -0.52 -0.56 15.21
C ASP A 50 -1.16 -0.85 13.85
N ARG A 51 -0.76 -0.12 12.80
CA ARG A 51 -1.32 -0.25 11.44
C ARG A 51 -0.24 -0.03 10.39
N ALA A 52 -0.30 -0.78 9.30
CA ALA A 52 0.50 -0.56 8.10
C ALA A 52 -0.44 -0.32 6.91
N TYR A 53 -0.24 0.80 6.20
CA TYR A 53 -1.08 1.21 5.07
C TYR A 53 -2.57 1.28 5.38
N GLY A 54 -2.92 1.70 6.59
CA GLY A 54 -4.32 1.78 7.05
C GLY A 54 -4.89 0.46 7.56
N GLU A 55 -4.17 -0.66 7.46
CA GLU A 55 -4.69 -1.97 7.86
C GLU A 55 -4.00 -2.52 9.12
N THR A 56 -4.72 -3.35 9.87
CA THR A 56 -4.30 -3.92 11.16
C THR A 56 -3.50 -5.21 10.96
N LEU A 57 -2.84 -5.67 12.03
CA LEU A 57 -2.14 -6.97 12.04
C LEU A 57 -3.05 -8.13 11.61
N GLU A 58 -4.30 -8.15 12.08
CA GLU A 58 -5.27 -9.21 11.74
C GLU A 58 -5.53 -9.28 10.23
N TRP A 59 -5.73 -8.13 9.59
CA TRP A 59 -5.94 -8.04 8.15
C TRP A 59 -4.71 -8.54 7.38
N TRP A 60 -3.51 -8.14 7.81
CA TRP A 60 -2.26 -8.58 7.17
C TRP A 60 -1.98 -10.07 7.38
N ALA A 61 -2.38 -10.64 8.52
CA ALA A 61 -2.21 -12.06 8.82
C ALA A 61 -2.99 -12.98 7.86
N GLU A 62 -4.03 -12.48 7.19
CA GLU A 62 -4.72 -13.24 6.15
C GLU A 62 -3.81 -13.61 4.96
N SER A 63 -2.74 -12.83 4.73
CA SER A 63 -1.78 -13.07 3.64
C SER A 63 -1.10 -14.45 3.76
N PHE A 64 -1.03 -15.01 4.97
CA PHE A 64 -0.48 -16.35 5.18
C PHE A 64 -1.37 -17.44 4.55
N ALA A 65 -2.69 -17.24 4.47
CA ALA A 65 -3.59 -18.21 3.84
C ALA A 65 -3.45 -18.21 2.31
N ASP A 66 -3.10 -17.06 1.72
CA ASP A 66 -3.06 -16.85 0.27
C ASP A 66 -1.82 -17.45 -0.41
N ILE A 67 -0.75 -17.73 0.35
CA ILE A 67 0.45 -18.38 -0.20
C ILE A 67 0.31 -19.90 -0.35
N GLY A 68 -0.78 -20.49 0.14
CA GLY A 68 -1.02 -21.94 0.08
C GLY A 68 -0.23 -22.74 1.13
N ALA A 69 -0.67 -23.98 1.36
CA ALA A 69 -0.21 -24.81 2.48
C ALA A 69 1.28 -25.17 2.41
N GLU A 70 1.83 -25.39 1.21
CA GLU A 70 3.25 -25.73 1.05
C GLU A 70 4.15 -24.57 1.49
N HIS A 71 3.91 -23.36 0.97
CA HIS A 71 4.68 -22.17 1.33
C HIS A 71 4.47 -21.76 2.78
N MET A 72 3.23 -21.87 3.29
CA MET A 72 2.97 -21.66 4.72
C MET A 72 3.78 -22.64 5.58
N GLY A 73 3.89 -23.92 5.20
CA GLY A 73 4.72 -24.90 5.89
C GLY A 73 6.21 -24.51 5.90
N GLN A 74 6.72 -23.98 4.79
CA GLN A 74 8.10 -23.50 4.67
C GLN A 74 8.37 -22.26 5.54
N VAL A 75 7.41 -21.34 5.63
CA VAL A 75 7.47 -20.17 6.54
C VAL A 75 7.43 -20.62 8.00
N ALA A 76 6.52 -21.53 8.35
CA ALA A 76 6.42 -22.06 9.71
C ALA A 76 7.70 -22.83 10.11
N LEU A 77 8.29 -23.61 9.19
CA LEU A 77 9.55 -24.31 9.42
C LEU A 77 10.66 -23.32 9.82
N ALA A 78 10.72 -22.14 9.19
CA ALA A 78 11.71 -21.11 9.49
C ALA A 78 11.63 -20.61 10.94
N ALA A 79 10.43 -20.62 11.54
CA ALA A 79 10.21 -20.22 12.93
C ALA A 79 10.51 -21.34 13.93
N MET A 80 10.43 -22.61 13.51
CA MET A 80 10.56 -23.78 14.39
C MET A 80 11.95 -24.40 14.41
N THR A 81 12.72 -24.24 13.33
CA THR A 81 14.03 -24.90 13.18
C THR A 81 15.20 -23.97 13.42
N THR A 82 16.24 -24.49 14.06
CA THR A 82 17.57 -23.86 14.11
C THR A 82 18.58 -24.59 13.22
N TRP A 83 18.14 -25.61 12.50
CA TRP A 83 19.01 -26.43 11.66
C TRP A 83 19.34 -25.71 10.36
N HIS A 84 20.64 -25.61 10.07
CA HIS A 84 21.15 -24.88 8.92
C HIS A 84 20.64 -25.43 7.57
N PHE A 85 20.42 -26.75 7.47
CA PHE A 85 19.95 -27.39 6.23
C PHE A 85 18.47 -27.16 5.93
N ASP A 86 17.66 -26.79 6.92
CA ASP A 86 16.26 -26.43 6.69
C ASP A 86 16.12 -25.03 6.10
N ARG A 87 17.14 -24.17 6.27
CA ARG A 87 17.13 -22.79 5.77
C ARG A 87 16.89 -22.72 4.25
N ASP A 88 17.48 -23.66 3.50
CA ASP A 88 17.32 -23.73 2.04
C ASP A 88 15.88 -24.08 1.63
N ARG A 89 15.15 -24.81 2.51
CA ARG A 89 13.75 -25.18 2.29
C ARG A 89 12.77 -24.05 2.64
N CYS A 90 13.18 -23.12 3.50
CA CYS A 90 12.34 -21.99 3.91
C CYS A 90 12.28 -20.87 2.85
N GLY A 91 13.33 -20.72 2.06
CA GLY A 91 13.48 -19.61 1.09
C GLY A 91 12.27 -19.40 0.17
N PRO A 92 11.75 -20.44 -0.51
CA PRO A 92 10.61 -20.29 -1.40
C PRO A 92 9.35 -19.77 -0.70
N GLY A 93 9.05 -20.27 0.51
CA GLY A 93 7.88 -19.83 1.28
C GLY A 93 8.00 -18.38 1.77
N ILE A 94 9.20 -17.98 2.22
CA ILE A 94 9.49 -16.60 2.61
C ILE A 94 9.30 -15.66 1.41
N ALA A 95 9.82 -16.03 0.24
CA ALA A 95 9.68 -15.25 -0.98
C ALA A 95 8.20 -15.14 -1.42
N ALA A 96 7.44 -16.23 -1.34
CA ALA A 96 6.02 -16.22 -1.64
C ALA A 96 5.23 -15.29 -0.70
N LEU A 97 5.52 -15.32 0.60
CA LEU A 97 4.90 -14.40 1.57
C LEU A 97 5.25 -12.95 1.28
N GLN A 98 6.53 -12.64 1.03
CA GLN A 98 6.93 -11.27 0.67
C GLN A 98 6.23 -10.78 -0.60
N ALA A 99 6.09 -11.63 -1.62
CA ALA A 99 5.39 -11.29 -2.84
C ALA A 99 3.89 -10.99 -2.60
N GLU A 100 3.20 -11.79 -1.78
CA GLU A 100 1.78 -11.55 -1.47
C GLU A 100 1.59 -10.27 -0.63
N LEU A 101 2.48 -10.02 0.34
CA LEU A 101 2.47 -8.78 1.13
C LEU A 101 2.66 -7.55 0.24
N LEU A 102 3.64 -7.59 -0.68
CA LEU A 102 3.87 -6.52 -1.65
C LEU A 102 2.64 -6.30 -2.53
N LYS A 103 2.09 -7.37 -3.12
CA LYS A 103 0.90 -7.30 -3.96
C LYS A 103 -0.27 -6.63 -3.23
N ARG A 104 -0.57 -7.06 -2.00
CA ARG A 104 -1.64 -6.47 -1.17
C ARG A 104 -1.36 -5.00 -0.85
N ALA A 105 -0.13 -4.65 -0.47
CA ALA A 105 0.26 -3.27 -0.17
C ALA A 105 0.15 -2.35 -1.39
N ARG A 106 0.59 -2.81 -2.55
CA ARG A 106 0.49 -2.04 -3.81
C ARG A 106 -0.95 -1.75 -4.19
N LYS A 107 -1.86 -2.70 -3.93
CA LYS A 107 -3.30 -2.48 -4.12
C LYS A 107 -3.82 -1.37 -3.19
N LEU A 108 -3.49 -1.42 -1.89
CA LEU A 108 -3.89 -0.38 -0.93
C LEU A 108 -3.32 1.00 -1.33
N LEU A 109 -2.04 1.06 -1.70
CA LEU A 109 -1.37 2.29 -2.12
C LEU A 109 -2.01 2.88 -3.40
N ALA A 110 -2.47 2.04 -4.32
CA ALA A 110 -3.16 2.49 -5.53
C ALA A 110 -4.54 3.11 -5.22
N ASP A 111 -5.18 2.68 -4.13
CA ASP A 111 -6.48 3.18 -3.69
C ASP A 111 -6.39 4.39 -2.74
N MET A 112 -5.18 4.80 -2.33
CA MET A 112 -4.96 5.94 -1.42
C MET A 112 -5.03 7.30 -2.12
N THR A 113 -5.53 8.31 -1.39
CA THR A 113 -5.47 9.70 -1.84
C THR A 113 -4.07 10.28 -1.71
N ALA A 114 -3.77 11.37 -2.44
CA ALA A 114 -2.48 12.06 -2.35
C ALA A 114 -2.15 12.52 -0.92
N GLU A 115 -3.15 13.03 -0.17
CA GLU A 115 -3.00 13.45 1.22
C GLU A 115 -2.63 12.26 2.13
N GLN A 116 -3.21 11.08 1.91
CA GLN A 116 -2.85 9.87 2.66
C GLN A 116 -1.43 9.40 2.33
N LEU A 117 -1.00 9.50 1.07
CA LEU A 117 0.35 9.14 0.65
C LEU A 117 1.42 10.06 1.26
N GLU A 118 1.14 11.36 1.43
CA GLU A 118 2.06 12.30 2.07
C GLU A 118 2.33 11.94 3.53
N THR A 119 1.35 11.38 4.26
CA THR A 119 1.54 10.94 5.66
C THR A 119 2.41 9.70 5.82
N LEU A 120 2.75 9.00 4.72
CA LEU A 120 3.62 7.82 4.72
C LEU A 120 5.10 8.16 4.47
N GLN A 121 5.42 9.43 4.21
CA GLN A 121 6.79 9.92 3.93
C GLN A 121 7.63 10.06 5.20
#